data_AF-A0A356AUK5-F1
#
_entry.id   AF-A0A356AUK5-F1
#
_cell.length_a   1.000
_cell.length_b   1.000
_cell.length_c   1.000
_cell.angle_alpha   90.00
_cell.angle_beta   90.00
_cell.angle_gamma   90.00
#
_symmetry.space_group_name_H-M   'P 1'
#
loop_
_entity.id
_entity.type
_entity.pdbx_description
1 polymer ?
#
loop_
_entity_poly.entity_id
_entity_poly.type
_entity_poly.pdbx_seq_one_letter_code
_entity_poly.pdbx_strand_id
1 'polypeptide(L)'
;MDAIVCIEGTEVIGAFMAEELIKEGTSIINSNREIHVVTPLNNINRKLMFQGNIQELIYNKNVLLLVPSISTGATISSILECMSYYGGKLAGVSALFHAHPEKLDQEVHALFTYEDIPGYEIYNPRDCVLCKDGLKLDAIIIHDGYTKI
;
A
#
# COMPACT_ATOMS: atom_id res chain seq x y z
N MET A 1 -10.83 7.90 11.94
CA MET A 1 -9.55 7.32 11.52
C MET A 1 -8.47 7.86 12.45
N ASP A 2 -7.52 7.03 12.86
CA ASP A 2 -6.52 7.38 13.87
C ASP A 2 -5.09 7.39 13.31
N ALA A 3 -4.80 6.50 12.35
CA ALA A 3 -3.51 6.45 11.68
C ALA A 3 -3.62 6.03 10.21
N ILE A 4 -2.63 6.41 9.41
CA ILE A 4 -2.37 5.94 8.06
C ILE A 4 -1.03 5.21 8.09
N VAL A 5 -1.06 3.92 7.75
CA VAL A 5 0.15 3.10 7.57
C VAL A 5 0.58 3.22 6.11
N CYS A 6 1.72 3.83 5.88
CA CYS A 6 2.31 4.00 4.55
C CYS A 6 3.32 2.90 4.26
N ILE A 7 3.34 2.41 3.02
CA ILE A 7 4.27 1.41 2.53
C ILE A 7 5.03 1.97 1.33
N GLU A 8 6.30 1.57 1.16
CA GLU A 8 7.08 1.78 -0.07
C GLU A 8 7.07 3.24 -0.59
N GLY A 9 7.33 4.22 0.30
CA GLY A 9 7.54 5.61 -0.12
C GLY A 9 6.26 6.46 -0.23
N THR A 10 5.13 5.99 0.31
CA THR A 10 3.85 6.71 0.27
C THR A 10 3.65 7.72 1.41
N GLU A 11 4.68 8.03 2.21
CA GLU A 11 4.58 8.91 3.38
C GLU A 11 4.11 10.32 3.05
N VAL A 12 4.64 10.91 1.98
CA VAL A 12 4.26 12.26 1.55
C VAL A 12 2.79 12.30 1.12
N ILE A 13 2.35 11.28 0.38
CA ILE A 13 0.95 11.15 -0.04
C ILE A 13 0.06 10.94 1.19
N GLY A 14 0.49 10.08 2.12
CA GLY A 14 -0.21 9.83 3.37
C GLY A 14 -0.35 11.08 4.24
N ALA A 15 0.65 11.96 4.26
CA ALA A 15 0.59 13.23 4.99
C ALA A 15 -0.46 14.18 4.41
N PHE A 16 -0.50 14.37 3.09
CA PHE A 16 -1.54 15.17 2.45
C PHE A 16 -2.93 14.52 2.59
N MET A 17 -3.02 13.20 2.50
CA MET A 17 -4.27 12.48 2.72
C MET A 17 -4.79 12.69 4.15
N ALA A 18 -3.91 12.60 5.17
CA ALA A 18 -4.26 12.90 6.55
C ALA A 18 -4.77 14.34 6.71
N GLU A 19 -4.11 15.31 6.08
CA GLU A 19 -4.51 16.71 6.10
C GLU A 19 -5.91 16.92 5.52
N GLU A 20 -6.20 16.34 4.35
CA GLU A 20 -7.52 16.46 3.70
C GLU A 20 -8.62 15.76 4.50
N LEU A 21 -8.35 14.57 5.06
CA LEU A 21 -9.32 13.86 5.91
C LEU A 21 -9.66 14.62 7.20
N ILE A 22 -8.71 15.39 7.74
CA ILE A 22 -8.95 16.28 8.88
C ILE A 22 -9.83 17.47 8.45
N LYS A 23 -9.56 18.06 7.27
CA LYS A 23 -10.35 19.19 6.71
C LYS A 23 -11.78 18.80 6.35
N GLU A 24 -11.99 17.64 5.74
CA GLU A 24 -13.32 17.15 5.36
C GLU A 24 -14.18 16.74 6.57
N GLY A 25 -13.56 16.49 7.73
CA GLY A 25 -14.22 16.20 9.00
C GLY A 25 -15.02 17.36 9.64
N THR A 26 -15.43 18.36 8.85
CA THR A 26 -16.14 19.60 9.26
C THR A 26 -17.60 19.36 9.65
N SER A 27 -17.82 18.52 10.65
CA SER A 27 -19.07 18.45 11.41
C SER A 27 -18.74 18.39 12.89
N ILE A 28 -18.34 19.53 13.48
CA ILE A 28 -18.37 20.00 14.91
C ILE A 28 -17.97 19.00 16.04
N ILE A 29 -17.64 17.75 15.75
CA ILE A 29 -17.46 16.64 16.71
C ILE A 29 -16.02 16.11 16.68
N ASN A 30 -15.17 16.56 15.75
CA ASN A 30 -13.79 16.05 15.57
C ASN A 30 -12.70 17.13 15.52
N SER A 31 -12.92 18.34 16.02
CA SER A 31 -11.96 19.47 15.90
C SER A 31 -10.59 19.26 16.58
N ASN A 32 -10.36 18.14 17.26
CA ASN A 32 -9.08 17.75 17.89
C ASN A 32 -8.57 16.37 17.44
N ARG A 33 -9.03 15.82 16.30
CA ARG A 33 -8.50 14.53 15.81
C ARG A 33 -7.21 14.72 15.04
N GLU A 34 -6.12 14.17 15.59
CA GLU A 34 -4.86 13.95 14.87
C GLU A 34 -4.93 12.63 14.11
N ILE A 35 -4.38 12.58 12.89
CA ILE A 35 -4.18 11.35 12.13
C ILE A 35 -2.66 11.15 12.00
N HIS A 36 -2.14 10.07 12.57
CA HIS A 36 -0.71 9.78 12.52
C HIS A 36 -0.34 9.09 11.21
N VAL A 37 0.74 9.53 10.55
CA VAL A 37 1.31 8.86 9.38
C VAL A 37 2.53 8.05 9.83
N VAL A 38 2.50 6.75 9.62
CA VAL A 38 3.53 5.83 10.13
C VAL A 38 3.95 4.82 9.07
N THR A 39 5.23 4.44 9.07
CA THR A 39 5.79 3.45 8.16
C THR A 39 6.39 2.29 8.97
N PRO A 40 6.02 1.03 8.68
CA PRO A 40 6.66 -0.12 9.29
C PRO A 40 8.07 -0.31 8.74
N LEU A 41 8.93 -0.94 9.53
CA LEU A 41 10.29 -1.28 9.12
C LEU A 41 10.42 -2.78 8.84
N ASN A 42 11.36 -3.15 7.98
CA ASN A 42 11.76 -4.53 7.83
C ASN A 42 12.75 -4.91 8.95
N ASN A 43 12.47 -5.99 9.65
CA ASN A 43 13.43 -6.58 10.57
C ASN A 43 14.52 -7.38 9.82
N ILE A 44 15.47 -7.95 10.56
CA ILE A 44 16.56 -8.77 9.99
C ILE A 44 16.09 -9.97 9.16
N ASN A 45 14.85 -10.43 9.38
CA ASN A 45 14.22 -11.54 8.66
C ASN A 45 13.30 -11.07 7.52
N ARG A 46 13.36 -9.79 7.13
CA ARG A 46 12.49 -9.16 6.13
C ARG A 46 10.99 -9.26 6.46
N LYS A 47 10.65 -9.35 7.75
CA LYS A 47 9.27 -9.21 8.22
C LYS A 47 9.00 -7.78 8.65
N LEU A 48 7.81 -7.30 8.34
CA LEU A 48 7.35 -5.97 8.73
C LEU A 48 7.15 -5.88 10.25
N MET A 49 7.56 -4.76 10.83
CA MET A 49 7.55 -4.50 12.26
C MET A 49 7.38 -3.02 12.56
N PHE A 50 6.65 -2.66 13.63
CA PHE A 50 6.64 -1.31 14.17
C PHE A 50 7.64 -1.15 15.31
N GLN A 51 8.41 -0.07 15.31
CA GLN A 51 9.29 0.30 16.42
C GLN A 51 8.47 0.58 17.68
N GLY A 52 9.05 0.39 18.87
CA GLY A 52 8.33 0.46 20.15
C GLY A 52 7.55 1.76 20.35
N ASN A 53 8.12 2.91 19.98
CA ASN A 53 7.48 4.22 20.05
C ASN A 53 6.34 4.43 19.04
N ILE A 54 6.27 3.60 17.98
CA ILE A 54 5.20 3.67 16.97
C ILE A 54 4.04 2.74 17.34
N GLN A 55 4.29 1.70 18.14
CA GLN A 55 3.26 0.69 18.46
C GLN A 55 2.02 1.29 19.15
N GLU A 56 2.19 2.31 19.99
CA GLU A 56 1.08 3.03 20.64
C GLU A 56 0.18 3.80 19.65
N LEU A 57 0.72 4.15 18.48
CA LEU A 57 -0.01 4.81 17.40
C LEU A 57 -0.83 3.82 16.56
N ILE A 58 -0.63 2.51 16.76
CA ILE A 58 -1.31 1.42 16.04
C ILE A 58 -2.26 0.65 16.96
N TYR A 59 -1.87 0.40 18.21
CA TYR A 59 -2.63 -0.47 19.11
C TYR A 59 -4.04 0.05 19.36
N ASN A 60 -5.04 -0.77 19.04
CA ASN A 60 -6.46 -0.47 19.18
C ASN A 60 -6.92 0.78 18.40
N LYS A 61 -6.17 1.17 17.36
CA LYS A 61 -6.46 2.31 16.47
C LYS A 61 -7.11 1.85 15.17
N ASN A 62 -7.96 2.70 14.58
CA ASN A 62 -8.50 2.50 13.24
C ASN A 62 -7.50 3.01 12.22
N VAL A 63 -6.98 2.10 11.41
CA VAL A 63 -5.83 2.31 10.53
C VAL A 63 -6.26 2.20 9.08
N LEU A 64 -5.94 3.23 8.28
CA LEU A 64 -5.96 3.13 6.82
C LEU A 64 -4.61 2.62 6.35
N LEU A 65 -4.61 1.63 5.46
CA LEU A 65 -3.40 1.19 4.78
C LEU A 65 -3.26 1.93 3.45
N LEU A 66 -2.12 2.57 3.21
CA LEU A 66 -1.79 3.23 1.95
C LEU A 66 -0.59 2.53 1.29
N VAL A 67 -0.79 2.05 0.06
CA VAL A 67 0.25 1.38 -0.74
C VAL A 67 0.40 2.04 -2.11
N PRO A 68 1.60 2.04 -2.72
CA PRO A 68 1.79 2.66 -4.02
C PRO A 68 1.16 1.80 -5.12
N SER A 69 1.45 0.51 -5.14
CA SER A 69 0.93 -0.40 -6.14
C SER A 69 0.64 -1.78 -5.57
N ILE A 70 -0.33 -2.48 -6.16
CA ILE A 70 -0.63 -3.86 -5.82
C ILE A 70 -0.56 -4.72 -7.08
N SER A 71 0.36 -5.69 -7.09
CA SER A 71 0.51 -6.66 -8.18
C SER A 71 -0.03 -8.04 -7.79
N THR A 72 0.61 -8.71 -6.81
CA THR A 72 0.26 -10.08 -6.38
C THR A 72 -0.48 -10.15 -5.04
N GLY A 73 -0.64 -9.01 -4.34
CA GLY A 73 -1.23 -8.94 -3.00
C GLY A 73 -0.29 -9.35 -1.85
N ALA A 74 0.90 -9.89 -2.12
CA ALA A 74 1.82 -10.38 -1.09
C ALA A 74 2.20 -9.32 -0.03
N THR A 75 2.41 -8.07 -0.47
CA THR A 75 2.70 -6.94 0.43
C THR A 75 1.50 -6.65 1.33
N ILE A 76 0.27 -6.67 0.80
CA ILE A 76 -0.97 -6.48 1.56
C ILE A 76 -1.10 -7.55 2.64
N SER A 77 -0.96 -8.83 2.30
CA SER A 77 -1.05 -9.91 3.29
C SER A 77 -0.03 -9.74 4.42
N SER A 78 1.21 -9.36 4.08
CA SER A 78 2.30 -9.18 5.05
C SER A 78 2.06 -8.01 5.99
N ILE A 79 1.56 -6.86 5.49
CA ILE A 79 1.29 -5.70 6.34
C ILE A 79 0.03 -5.90 7.18
N LEU A 80 -0.99 -6.59 6.67
CA LEU A 80 -2.18 -6.92 7.44
C LEU A 80 -1.85 -7.87 8.61
N GLU A 81 -0.97 -8.86 8.40
CA GLU A 81 -0.45 -9.70 9.49
C GLU A 81 0.28 -8.85 10.53
N CYS A 82 1.15 -7.93 10.10
CA CYS A 82 1.87 -7.02 10.99
C CYS A 82 0.92 -6.12 11.79
N MET A 83 -0.06 -5.49 11.15
CA MET A 83 -1.05 -4.63 11.81
C MET A 83 -1.88 -5.43 12.81
N SER A 84 -2.34 -6.62 12.44
CA SER A 84 -3.09 -7.51 13.34
C SER A 84 -2.25 -7.93 14.54
N TYR A 85 -0.96 -8.22 14.35
CA TYR A 85 -0.05 -8.57 15.44
C TYR A 85 0.10 -7.45 16.47
N TYR A 86 0.13 -6.19 16.03
CA TYR A 86 0.20 -5.01 16.91
C TYR A 86 -1.18 -4.48 17.36
N GLY A 87 -2.26 -5.19 17.05
CA GLY A 87 -3.61 -4.85 17.48
C GLY A 87 -4.25 -3.66 16.74
N GLY A 88 -3.74 -3.30 15.56
CA GLY A 88 -4.36 -2.31 14.68
C GLY A 88 -5.64 -2.85 14.03
N LYS A 89 -6.65 -2.00 13.91
CA LYS A 89 -7.93 -2.32 13.26
C LYS A 89 -7.93 -1.75 11.85
N LEU A 90 -7.94 -2.61 10.83
CA LEU A 90 -8.01 -2.16 9.45
C LEU A 90 -9.35 -1.44 9.21
N ALA A 91 -9.27 -0.17 8.82
CA ALA A 91 -10.43 0.64 8.43
C ALA A 91 -10.66 0.63 6.90
N GLY A 92 -9.60 0.40 6.12
CA GLY A 92 -9.65 0.33 4.67
C GLY A 92 -8.26 0.20 4.07
N VAL A 93 -8.21 -0.12 2.78
CA VAL A 93 -6.99 -0.18 1.98
C VAL A 93 -7.12 0.77 0.80
N SER A 94 -6.14 1.65 0.65
CA SER A 94 -6.02 2.58 -0.48
C SER A 94 -4.74 2.29 -1.26
N ALA A 95 -4.82 2.36 -2.58
CA ALA A 95 -3.69 2.17 -3.47
C ALA A 95 -3.62 3.27 -4.55
N LEU A 96 -2.42 3.59 -5.04
CA LEU A 96 -2.32 4.43 -6.24
C LEU A 96 -2.65 3.61 -7.49
N PHE A 97 -2.10 2.40 -7.59
CA PHE A 97 -2.35 1.49 -8.70
C PHE A 97 -2.74 0.09 -8.22
N HIS A 98 -3.73 -0.52 -8.86
CA HIS A 98 -4.19 -1.86 -8.54
C HIS A 98 -4.31 -2.73 -9.79
N ALA A 99 -3.45 -3.74 -9.90
CA ALA A 99 -3.33 -4.51 -11.12
C ALA A 99 -4.38 -5.61 -11.29
N HIS A 100 -5.10 -6.00 -10.22
CA HIS A 100 -6.04 -7.12 -10.28
C HIS A 100 -7.12 -7.10 -9.18
N PRO A 101 -8.14 -6.23 -9.29
CA PRO A 101 -9.06 -5.90 -8.19
C PRO A 101 -9.83 -7.10 -7.64
N GLU A 102 -9.97 -8.16 -8.44
CA GLU A 102 -10.77 -9.33 -8.10
C GLU A 102 -10.06 -10.38 -7.23
N LYS A 103 -8.79 -10.17 -6.85
CA LYS A 103 -7.94 -11.21 -6.21
C LYS A 103 -7.65 -11.00 -4.72
N LEU A 104 -8.25 -10.00 -4.07
CA LEU A 104 -8.04 -9.73 -2.65
C LEU A 104 -9.33 -9.90 -1.85
N ASP A 105 -9.19 -10.42 -0.63
CA ASP A 105 -10.32 -10.56 0.31
C ASP A 105 -10.79 -9.20 0.85
N GLN A 106 -9.90 -8.20 0.85
CA GLN A 106 -10.18 -6.85 1.29
C GLN A 106 -10.56 -5.98 0.10
N GLU A 107 -11.59 -5.16 0.27
CA GLU A 107 -11.91 -4.10 -0.67
C GLU A 107 -10.76 -3.08 -0.70
N VAL A 108 -10.25 -2.80 -1.90
CA VAL A 108 -9.18 -1.85 -2.14
C VAL A 108 -9.70 -0.70 -2.98
N HIS A 109 -9.55 0.52 -2.50
CA HIS A 109 -9.82 1.73 -3.27
C HIS A 109 -8.55 2.18 -3.98
N ALA A 110 -8.51 2.05 -5.30
CA ALA A 110 -7.36 2.40 -6.12
C ALA A 110 -7.64 3.67 -6.95
N LEU A 111 -6.63 4.54 -7.14
CA LEU A 111 -6.74 5.66 -8.07
C LEU A 111 -6.72 5.20 -9.53
N PHE A 112 -5.88 4.20 -9.82
CA PHE A 112 -5.73 3.60 -11.14
C PHE A 112 -5.77 2.09 -11.06
N THR A 113 -6.22 1.47 -12.13
CA THR A 113 -6.29 0.03 -12.31
C THR A 113 -5.64 -0.38 -13.63
N TYR A 114 -5.53 -1.68 -13.87
CA TYR A 114 -5.03 -2.19 -15.15
C TYR A 114 -5.82 -1.67 -16.37
N GLU A 115 -7.11 -1.32 -16.19
CA GLU A 115 -7.98 -0.79 -17.25
C GLU A 115 -7.55 0.62 -17.70
N ASP A 116 -6.90 1.38 -16.82
CA ASP A 116 -6.42 2.73 -17.11
C ASP A 116 -5.11 2.74 -17.92
N ILE A 117 -4.46 1.57 -18.10
CA ILE A 117 -3.20 1.42 -18.82
C ILE A 117 -3.40 0.49 -20.04
N PRO A 118 -3.54 1.05 -21.26
CA PRO A 118 -3.74 0.25 -22.46
C PRO A 118 -2.62 -0.77 -22.69
N GLY A 119 -3.01 -2.03 -22.90
CA GLY A 119 -2.06 -3.13 -23.15
C GLY A 119 -1.31 -3.61 -21.92
N TYR A 120 -1.77 -3.26 -20.71
CA TYR A 120 -1.18 -3.75 -19.47
C TYR A 120 -1.43 -5.25 -19.29
N GLU A 121 -0.35 -6.01 -19.17
CA GLU A 121 -0.39 -7.46 -18.99
C GLU A 121 0.47 -7.88 -17.80
N ILE A 122 -0.03 -8.82 -17.00
CA ILE A 122 0.72 -9.46 -15.91
C ILE A 122 0.80 -10.95 -16.19
N TYR A 123 2.03 -11.47 -16.12
CA TYR A 123 2.29 -12.89 -16.24
C TYR A 123 2.93 -13.43 -14.96
N ASN A 124 2.53 -14.64 -14.57
CA ASN A 124 3.41 -15.46 -13.74
C ASN A 124 4.69 -15.75 -14.57
N PRO A 125 5.91 -15.70 -13.98
CA PRO A 125 7.13 -16.00 -14.71
C PRO A 125 7.10 -17.32 -15.50
N ARG A 126 6.35 -18.32 -15.02
CA ARG A 126 6.18 -19.62 -15.70
C ARG A 126 5.25 -19.57 -16.91
N ASP A 127 4.35 -18.58 -16.95
CA ASP A 127 3.28 -18.48 -17.94
C ASP A 127 3.49 -17.36 -18.96
N CYS A 128 4.54 -16.55 -18.80
CA CYS A 128 4.85 -15.44 -19.70
C CYS A 128 5.07 -15.91 -21.14
N VAL A 129 4.17 -15.51 -22.04
CA VAL A 129 4.23 -15.82 -23.48
C VAL A 129 5.48 -15.23 -24.13
N LEU A 130 5.86 -14.00 -23.77
CA LEU A 130 7.06 -13.35 -24.29
C LEU A 130 8.33 -14.15 -23.93
N CYS A 131 8.41 -14.65 -22.69
CA CYS A 131 9.52 -15.49 -22.26
C CYS A 131 9.55 -16.84 -23.01
N LYS A 132 8.38 -17.45 -23.24
CA LYS A 132 8.26 -18.72 -24.00
C LYS A 132 8.68 -18.55 -25.46
N ASP A 133 8.44 -17.38 -26.02
CA ASP A 133 8.84 -17.01 -27.38
C ASP A 133 10.31 -16.54 -27.48
N GLY A 134 11.04 -16.53 -26.36
CA GLY A 134 12.44 -16.13 -26.31
C GLY A 134 12.67 -14.62 -26.50
N LEU A 135 11.62 -13.81 -26.37
CA LEU A 135 11.72 -12.36 -26.41
C LEU A 135 12.44 -11.86 -25.14
N LYS A 136 13.44 -11.03 -25.35
CA LYS A 136 14.17 -10.36 -24.27
C LYS A 136 13.33 -9.20 -23.75
N LEU A 137 13.50 -8.87 -22.47
CA LEU A 137 12.91 -7.65 -21.92
C LEU A 137 13.59 -6.43 -22.56
N ASP A 138 12.81 -5.40 -22.88
CA ASP A 138 13.35 -4.14 -23.40
C ASP A 138 13.92 -3.26 -22.27
N ALA A 139 13.35 -3.39 -21.07
CA ALA A 139 13.68 -2.57 -19.92
C ALA A 139 13.24 -3.21 -18.59
N ILE A 140 13.81 -2.68 -17.50
CA ILE A 140 13.44 -3.00 -16.12
C ILE A 140 13.11 -1.70 -15.39
N ILE A 141 11.97 -1.65 -14.71
CA ILE A 141 11.57 -0.54 -13.86
C ILE A 141 12.39 -0.56 -12.56
N ILE A 142 12.92 0.58 -12.18
CA ILE A 142 13.66 0.83 -10.93
C ILE A 142 13.10 2.08 -10.25
N HIS A 143 13.54 2.36 -9.02
CA HIS A 143 13.05 3.51 -8.25
C HIS A 143 13.20 4.87 -8.97
N ASP A 144 14.21 5.02 -9.83
CA ASP A 144 14.46 6.25 -10.61
C ASP A 144 13.90 6.19 -12.06
N GLY A 145 12.96 5.29 -12.35
CA GLY A 145 12.32 5.15 -13.66
C GLY A 145 12.54 3.78 -14.28
N TYR A 146 13.25 3.69 -15.41
CA TYR A 146 13.56 2.41 -16.04
C TYR A 146 14.95 2.40 -16.66
N THR A 147 15.57 1.22 -16.69
CA THR A 147 16.81 0.98 -17.43
C THR A 147 16.53 0.06 -18.61
N LYS A 148 17.14 0.36 -19.76
CA LYS A 148 17.14 -0.57 -20.90
C LYS A 148 18.15 -1.69 -20.66
N ILE A 149 17.93 -2.86 -21.24
CA ILE A 149 18.83 -4.03 -21.14
C ILE A 149 19.18 -4.64 -22.50
#